data_AF-A0AA91YZP0-F1
#
_entry.id   AF-A0AA91YZP0-F1
#
_cell.length_a   1.000
_cell.length_b   1.000
_cell.length_c   1.000
_cell.angle_alpha   90.00
_cell.angle_beta   90.00
_cell.angle_gamma   90.00
#
_symmetry.space_group_name_H-M   'P 1'
#
loop_
_entity.id
_entity.type
_entity.pdbx_description
1 polymer ?
#
loop_
_entity_poly.entity_id
_entity_poly.type
_entity_poly.pdbx_seq_one_letter_code
_entity_poly.pdbx_strand_id
1 'polypeptide(L)'
;MFSKPTSVTYISNEFRATGKNMHFGIDFAHNGVNAIKACAEGIVSRSYYSASYGECIMILHKISGQEYETVYAHLKRGSRKVKVGDYVKKGQVIGIMGSTGESTGQHLHFELHIGRWNINKSNAVNPLPYFESDSNTNPSRNTEYIVKKGDTLYQISRKYETTIKVLRAFNQIENQDIINVGQKIKIPSQKAVYYVVKKGDTVSRIAKNFHTSAGKIKEWNQLKNVDKIYPGQKLRVG
;
A
#
# COMPACT_ATOMS: atom_id res chain seq x y z
N MET A 1 6.88 -6.89 1.05
CA MET A 1 5.81 -6.15 0.36
C MET A 1 4.56 -7.03 0.35
N PHE A 2 3.36 -6.48 0.15
CA PHE A 2 2.12 -7.25 0.23
C PHE A 2 1.69 -7.73 -1.16
N SER A 3 1.18 -8.95 -1.33
CA SER A 3 0.45 -9.35 -2.54
C SER A 3 -1.02 -8.96 -2.45
N LYS A 4 -1.73 -8.90 -3.59
CA LYS A 4 -3.20 -8.78 -3.55
C LYS A 4 -3.81 -9.99 -2.80
N PRO A 5 -4.88 -9.78 -2.00
CA PRO A 5 -5.50 -10.84 -1.22
C PRO A 5 -6.45 -11.72 -2.04
N THR A 6 -6.66 -11.42 -3.33
CA THR A 6 -7.52 -12.16 -4.25
C THR A 6 -7.04 -11.93 -5.68
N SER A 7 -7.40 -12.82 -6.62
CA SER A 7 -7.21 -12.60 -8.06
C SER A 7 -8.27 -11.68 -8.66
N VAL A 8 -9.34 -11.36 -7.92
CA VAL A 8 -10.36 -10.40 -8.34
C VAL A 8 -9.74 -9.01 -8.46
N THR A 9 -9.94 -8.37 -9.62
CA THR A 9 -9.36 -7.05 -9.92
C THR A 9 -10.37 -5.90 -9.83
N TYR A 10 -11.67 -6.20 -9.88
CA TYR A 10 -12.71 -5.19 -9.79
C TYR A 10 -12.87 -4.69 -8.35
N ILE A 11 -12.69 -3.39 -8.16
CA ILE A 11 -12.88 -2.70 -6.88
C ILE A 11 -14.22 -1.98 -6.93
N SER A 12 -15.19 -2.45 -6.14
CA SER A 12 -16.54 -1.85 -6.07
C SER A 12 -16.58 -0.62 -5.19
N ASN A 13 -15.64 -0.50 -4.23
CA ASN A 13 -15.61 0.60 -3.29
C ASN A 13 -14.17 0.88 -2.84
N GLU A 14 -13.76 2.15 -2.95
CA GLU A 14 -12.40 2.59 -2.63
C GLU A 14 -12.28 3.06 -1.17
N PHE A 15 -11.04 3.17 -0.69
CA PHE A 15 -10.72 3.68 0.64
C PHE A 15 -11.02 5.18 0.77
N ARG A 16 -11.68 5.57 1.87
CA ARG A 16 -12.01 6.96 2.23
C ARG A 16 -11.93 7.14 3.74
N ALA A 17 -10.87 7.75 4.26
CA ALA A 17 -10.70 7.98 5.70
C ALA A 17 -11.43 9.22 6.25
N THR A 18 -12.01 10.06 5.39
CA THR A 18 -12.65 11.33 5.78
C THR A 18 -13.99 11.54 5.07
N GLY A 19 -14.85 12.38 5.64
CA GLY A 19 -16.16 12.74 5.07
C GLY A 19 -17.32 11.89 5.60
N LYS A 20 -18.53 12.09 5.05
CA LYS A 20 -19.76 11.44 5.56
C LYS A 20 -19.86 9.94 5.23
N ASN A 21 -19.09 9.45 4.25
CA ASN A 21 -19.13 8.07 3.75
C ASN A 21 -17.77 7.38 3.91
N MET A 22 -17.25 7.39 5.14
CA MET A 22 -15.95 6.78 5.45
C MET A 22 -15.96 5.28 5.14
N HIS A 23 -14.87 4.82 4.57
CA HIS A 23 -14.64 3.43 4.20
C HIS A 23 -13.18 3.10 4.44
N PHE A 24 -12.90 2.31 5.47
CA PHE A 24 -11.55 2.09 6.00
C PHE A 24 -10.82 0.92 5.34
N GLY A 25 -11.34 0.45 4.21
CA GLY A 25 -10.78 -0.61 3.40
C GLY A 25 -11.03 -0.39 1.91
N ILE A 26 -10.85 -1.44 1.13
CA ILE A 26 -11.25 -1.53 -0.27
C ILE A 26 -12.09 -2.79 -0.45
N ASP A 27 -13.08 -2.71 -1.33
CA ASP A 27 -13.98 -3.83 -1.60
C ASP A 27 -13.67 -4.45 -2.96
N PHE A 28 -13.24 -5.71 -2.97
CA PHE A 28 -13.10 -6.50 -4.20
C PHE A 28 -14.36 -7.31 -4.43
N ALA A 29 -15.12 -7.02 -5.48
CA ALA A 29 -16.41 -7.66 -5.73
C ALA A 29 -16.35 -8.60 -6.94
N HIS A 30 -16.79 -9.84 -6.75
CA HIS A 30 -17.01 -10.78 -7.84
C HIS A 30 -17.92 -11.91 -7.39
N ASN A 31 -18.79 -12.37 -8.28
CA ASN A 31 -19.66 -13.51 -8.04
C ASN A 31 -18.86 -14.83 -8.05
N GLY A 32 -19.42 -15.88 -7.47
CA GLY A 32 -18.87 -17.24 -7.54
C GLY A 32 -17.92 -17.60 -6.40
N VAL A 33 -16.96 -18.50 -6.65
CA VAL A 33 -16.03 -18.99 -5.62
C VAL A 33 -14.67 -18.31 -5.79
N ASN A 34 -14.46 -17.23 -5.05
CA ASN A 34 -13.22 -16.46 -5.11
C ASN A 34 -12.37 -16.73 -3.85
N ALA A 35 -11.17 -17.28 -4.04
CA ALA A 35 -10.26 -17.57 -2.95
C ALA A 35 -9.67 -16.29 -2.36
N ILE A 36 -9.65 -16.20 -1.03
CA ILE A 36 -8.99 -15.13 -0.28
C ILE A 36 -7.67 -15.68 0.25
N LYS A 37 -6.59 -14.94 0.01
CA LYS A 37 -5.21 -15.29 0.34
C LYS A 37 -4.62 -14.28 1.32
N ALA A 38 -3.76 -14.75 2.21
CA ALA A 38 -2.95 -13.86 3.05
C ALA A 38 -2.04 -12.99 2.16
N CYS A 39 -2.13 -11.67 2.30
CA CYS A 39 -1.35 -10.72 1.48
C CYS A 39 0.14 -10.69 1.86
N ALA A 40 0.50 -11.16 3.05
CA ALA A 40 1.88 -11.35 3.47
C ALA A 40 1.92 -12.48 4.51
N GLU A 41 3.13 -12.96 4.80
CA GLU A 41 3.31 -13.86 5.92
C GLU A 41 3.04 -13.18 7.26
N GLY A 42 2.56 -13.92 8.25
CA GLY A 42 2.17 -13.35 9.53
C GLY A 42 1.51 -14.34 10.48
N ILE A 43 1.09 -13.83 11.63
CA ILE A 43 0.36 -14.59 12.65
C ILE A 43 -1.09 -14.14 12.66
N VAL A 44 -2.02 -15.08 12.61
CA VAL A 44 -3.46 -14.81 12.72
C VAL A 44 -3.75 -14.28 14.11
N SER A 45 -4.08 -12.99 14.20
CA SER A 45 -4.39 -12.32 15.46
C SER A 45 -5.85 -12.51 15.85
N ARG A 46 -6.75 -12.60 14.86
CA ARG A 46 -8.19 -12.85 15.06
C ARG A 46 -8.74 -13.75 13.95
N SER A 47 -9.68 -14.62 14.29
CA SER A 47 -10.46 -15.42 13.32
C SER A 47 -11.80 -15.76 13.95
N TYR A 48 -12.83 -14.97 13.65
CA TYR A 48 -14.11 -15.02 14.37
C TYR A 48 -15.24 -14.34 13.58
N TYR A 49 -16.49 -14.59 13.99
CA TYR A 49 -17.66 -13.91 13.44
C TYR A 49 -17.88 -12.58 14.16
N SER A 50 -18.00 -11.51 13.40
CA SER A 50 -18.37 -10.17 13.85
C SER A 50 -19.72 -9.79 13.26
N ALA A 51 -20.56 -9.08 14.01
CA ALA A 51 -21.83 -8.58 13.48
C ALA A 51 -21.61 -7.66 12.25
N SER A 52 -20.60 -6.77 12.29
CA SER A 52 -20.29 -5.86 11.20
C SER A 52 -19.45 -6.52 10.10
N TYR A 53 -18.27 -7.04 10.43
CA TYR A 53 -17.38 -7.64 9.43
C TYR A 53 -17.82 -9.02 8.93
N GLY A 54 -18.82 -9.64 9.54
CA GLY A 54 -19.20 -11.01 9.26
C GLY A 54 -18.11 -12.00 9.66
N GLU A 55 -17.95 -13.04 8.85
CA GLU A 55 -16.80 -13.94 8.99
C GLU A 55 -15.53 -13.19 8.63
N CYS A 56 -14.65 -12.99 9.61
CA CYS A 56 -13.43 -12.23 9.40
C CYS A 56 -12.18 -12.92 9.93
N ILE A 57 -11.05 -12.56 9.34
CA ILE A 57 -9.71 -12.96 9.74
C ILE A 57 -8.89 -11.68 9.84
N MET A 58 -8.05 -11.57 10.87
CA MET A 58 -7.04 -10.53 10.99
C MET A 58 -5.66 -11.17 11.13
N ILE A 59 -4.67 -10.62 10.43
CA ILE A 59 -3.31 -11.15 10.42
C ILE A 59 -2.34 -10.03 10.77
N LEU A 60 -1.51 -10.28 11.77
CA LEU A 60 -0.38 -9.43 12.15
C LEU A 60 0.83 -9.79 11.31
N HIS A 61 1.46 -8.76 10.75
CA HIS A 61 2.66 -8.86 9.93
C HIS A 61 3.78 -8.00 10.52
N LYS A 62 5.02 -8.44 10.35
CA LYS A 62 6.20 -7.63 10.62
C LYS A 62 7.04 -7.56 9.35
N ILE A 63 6.99 -6.42 8.66
CA ILE A 63 7.67 -6.22 7.37
C ILE A 63 8.70 -5.11 7.56
N SER A 64 9.97 -5.42 7.33
CA SER A 64 11.09 -4.46 7.51
C SER A 64 11.12 -3.82 8.91
N GLY A 65 10.69 -4.55 9.94
CA GLY A 65 10.62 -4.06 11.32
C GLY A 65 9.37 -3.24 11.66
N GLN A 66 8.56 -2.85 10.67
CA GLN A 66 7.27 -2.19 10.88
C GLN A 66 6.17 -3.24 11.05
N GLU A 67 5.33 -3.05 12.07
CA GLU A 67 4.13 -3.86 12.26
C GLU A 67 2.99 -3.37 11.37
N TYR A 68 2.22 -4.31 10.85
CA TYR A 68 0.98 -4.06 10.12
C TYR A 68 -0.05 -5.09 10.53
N GLU A 69 -1.33 -4.72 10.49
CA GLU A 69 -2.42 -5.67 10.64
C GLU A 69 -3.38 -5.56 9.46
N THR A 70 -3.73 -6.70 8.87
CA THR A 70 -4.67 -6.75 7.76
C THR A 70 -5.98 -7.39 8.19
N VAL A 71 -7.09 -6.88 7.64
CA VAL A 71 -8.44 -7.38 7.91
C VAL A 71 -9.00 -7.95 6.61
N TYR A 72 -9.53 -9.17 6.69
CA TYR A 72 -10.24 -9.84 5.59
C TYR A 72 -11.65 -10.11 6.10
N ALA A 73 -12.64 -9.41 5.56
CA ALA A 73 -14.02 -9.43 6.05
C ALA A 73 -15.01 -9.91 4.98
N HIS A 74 -16.23 -10.18 5.45
CA HIS A 74 -17.35 -10.71 4.69
C HIS A 74 -17.07 -12.07 4.06
N LEU A 75 -16.21 -12.91 4.66
CA LEU A 75 -15.94 -14.25 4.15
C LEU A 75 -17.24 -15.09 4.11
N LYS A 76 -17.26 -16.11 3.26
CA LYS A 76 -18.35 -17.08 3.22
C LYS A 76 -18.43 -17.83 4.56
N ARG A 77 -19.65 -18.03 5.08
CA ARG A 77 -19.90 -18.76 6.33
C ARG A 77 -19.18 -20.12 6.34
N GLY A 78 -18.38 -20.35 7.37
CA GLY A 78 -17.64 -21.62 7.55
C GLY A 78 -16.45 -21.80 6.61
N SER A 79 -16.05 -20.77 5.85
CA SER A 79 -14.94 -20.88 4.89
C SER A 79 -13.57 -20.52 5.45
N ARG A 80 -13.48 -19.93 6.65
CA ARG A 80 -12.21 -19.59 7.30
C ARG A 80 -11.37 -20.87 7.47
N LYS A 81 -10.13 -20.84 6.99
CA LYS A 81 -9.20 -21.99 7.01
C LYS A 81 -8.15 -21.89 8.11
N VAL A 82 -8.17 -20.83 8.90
CA VAL A 82 -7.16 -20.53 9.92
C VAL A 82 -7.82 -20.06 11.21
N LYS A 83 -7.14 -20.29 12.33
CA LYS A 83 -7.55 -19.89 13.68
C LYS A 83 -6.48 -19.00 14.32
N VAL A 84 -6.83 -18.35 15.43
CA VAL A 84 -5.92 -17.47 16.18
C VAL A 84 -4.65 -18.23 16.55
N GLY A 85 -3.49 -17.59 16.36
CA GLY A 85 -2.17 -18.14 16.62
C GLY A 85 -1.55 -18.90 15.45
N ASP A 86 -2.32 -19.26 14.42
CA ASP A 86 -1.75 -19.91 13.23
C ASP A 86 -0.78 -18.94 12.51
N TYR A 87 0.36 -19.47 12.08
CA TYR A 87 1.24 -18.79 11.13
C TYR A 87 0.77 -19.06 9.70
N VAL A 88 0.76 -18.03 8.87
CA VAL A 88 0.39 -18.12 7.45
C VAL A 88 1.51 -17.59 6.56
N LYS A 89 1.67 -18.18 5.37
CA LYS A 89 2.59 -17.69 4.33
C LYS A 89 1.88 -16.72 3.39
N LYS A 90 2.63 -15.80 2.78
CA LYS A 90 2.13 -14.96 1.68
C LYS A 90 1.53 -15.85 0.58
N GLY A 91 0.32 -15.52 0.13
CA GLY A 91 -0.40 -16.28 -0.91
C GLY A 91 -1.15 -17.52 -0.41
N GLN A 92 -1.01 -17.91 0.86
CA GLN A 92 -1.78 -19.01 1.45
C GLN A 92 -3.27 -18.68 1.44
N VAL A 93 -4.10 -19.62 0.97
CA VAL A 93 -5.57 -19.47 1.00
C VAL A 93 -6.05 -19.55 2.46
N ILE A 94 -6.73 -18.51 2.90
CA ILE A 94 -7.23 -18.36 4.29
C ILE A 94 -8.76 -18.37 4.38
N GLY A 95 -9.47 -18.22 3.25
CA GLY A 95 -10.92 -18.27 3.21
C GLY A 95 -11.48 -18.12 1.81
N ILE A 96 -12.81 -18.02 1.71
CA ILE A 96 -13.54 -17.80 0.46
C ILE A 96 -14.36 -16.51 0.58
N MET A 97 -14.36 -15.69 -0.46
CA MET A 97 -15.15 -14.47 -0.56
C MET A 97 -16.64 -14.77 -0.37
N GLY A 98 -17.34 -13.93 0.40
CA GLY A 98 -18.75 -14.12 0.71
C GLY A 98 -19.50 -12.80 0.86
N SER A 99 -20.55 -12.82 1.68
CA SER A 99 -21.44 -11.69 1.93
C SER A 99 -22.03 -11.77 3.35
N THR A 100 -21.20 -12.11 4.34
CA THR A 100 -21.65 -12.23 5.75
C THR A 100 -21.46 -10.91 6.50
N GLY A 101 -22.25 -10.68 7.55
CA GLY A 101 -22.22 -9.43 8.32
C GLY A 101 -22.95 -8.30 7.59
N GLU A 102 -22.53 -7.07 7.81
CA GLU A 102 -23.05 -5.86 7.15
C GLU A 102 -22.51 -5.79 5.71
N SER A 103 -23.17 -6.51 4.80
CA SER A 103 -22.80 -6.59 3.39
C SER A 103 -24.03 -6.72 2.51
N THR A 104 -24.09 -5.95 1.43
CA THR A 104 -25.22 -5.94 0.47
C THR A 104 -24.98 -6.80 -0.76
N GLY A 105 -23.84 -7.48 -0.86
CA GLY A 105 -23.48 -8.32 -2.00
C GLY A 105 -22.11 -8.97 -1.87
N GLN A 106 -21.81 -9.96 -2.71
CA GLN A 106 -20.58 -10.73 -2.58
C GLN A 106 -19.32 -9.89 -2.85
N HIS A 107 -18.49 -9.70 -1.83
CA HIS A 107 -17.22 -9.01 -1.92
C HIS A 107 -16.25 -9.41 -0.80
N LEU A 108 -14.97 -9.09 -0.98
CA LEU A 108 -13.99 -9.05 0.10
C LEU A 108 -13.82 -7.59 0.51
N HIS A 109 -14.15 -7.27 1.75
CA HIS A 109 -13.70 -6.02 2.37
C HIS A 109 -12.31 -6.23 2.96
N PHE A 110 -11.34 -5.49 2.45
CA PHE A 110 -9.93 -5.60 2.85
C PHE A 110 -9.43 -4.30 3.46
N GLU A 111 -8.93 -4.36 4.69
CA GLU A 111 -8.27 -3.23 5.35
C GLU A 111 -6.78 -3.52 5.58
N LEU A 112 -5.96 -2.46 5.53
CA LEU A 112 -4.56 -2.48 5.95
C LEU A 112 -4.35 -1.40 7.00
N HIS A 113 -3.71 -1.78 8.10
CA HIS A 113 -3.39 -0.88 9.22
C HIS A 113 -1.88 -0.81 9.42
N ILE A 114 -1.34 0.39 9.66
CA ILE A 114 0.04 0.56 10.12
C ILE A 114 0.04 0.40 11.65
N GLY A 115 0.61 -0.70 12.14
CA GLY A 115 0.41 -1.18 13.50
C GLY A 115 -0.88 -1.98 13.64
N ARG A 116 -1.34 -2.13 14.89
CA ARG A 116 -2.54 -2.92 15.21
C ARG A 116 -3.82 -2.22 14.75
N TRP A 117 -4.78 -3.02 14.31
CA TRP A 117 -6.18 -2.63 14.15
C TRP A 117 -6.73 -2.16 15.50
N ASN A 118 -7.56 -1.11 15.46
CA ASN A 118 -8.27 -0.61 16.62
C ASN A 118 -9.70 -0.20 16.23
N ILE A 119 -10.58 -0.04 17.23
CA ILE A 119 -12.01 0.25 17.00
C ILE A 119 -12.24 1.56 16.25
N ASN A 120 -11.37 2.56 16.47
CA ASN A 120 -11.43 3.84 15.79
C ASN A 120 -10.87 3.79 14.36
N LYS A 121 -10.28 2.66 13.97
CA LYS A 121 -9.58 2.43 12.69
C LYS A 121 -8.57 3.54 12.37
N SER A 122 -8.00 4.17 13.40
CA SER A 122 -7.12 5.34 13.26
C SER A 122 -5.83 5.03 12.50
N ASN A 123 -5.50 3.74 12.38
CA ASN A 123 -4.29 3.23 11.75
C ASN A 123 -4.54 2.76 10.31
N ALA A 124 -5.80 2.79 9.83
CA ALA A 124 -6.17 2.32 8.51
C ALA A 124 -5.56 3.20 7.42
N VAL A 125 -5.03 2.57 6.38
CA VAL A 125 -4.46 3.24 5.21
C VAL A 125 -5.03 2.64 3.93
N ASN A 126 -5.02 3.42 2.85
CA ASN A 126 -5.35 2.89 1.53
C ASN A 126 -4.39 1.72 1.21
N PRO A 127 -4.88 0.49 0.97
CA PRO A 127 -4.01 -0.66 0.75
C PRO A 127 -3.40 -0.72 -0.66
N LEU A 128 -3.99 -0.05 -1.66
CA LEU A 128 -3.55 -0.15 -3.06
C LEU A 128 -2.07 0.18 -3.28
N PRO A 129 -1.49 1.24 -2.67
CA PRO A 129 -0.07 1.55 -2.82
C PRO A 129 0.89 0.56 -2.14
N TYR A 130 0.38 -0.37 -1.33
CA TYR A 130 1.18 -1.34 -0.58
C TYR A 130 1.27 -2.70 -1.26
N PHE A 131 0.44 -2.93 -2.28
CA PHE A 131 0.53 -4.14 -3.08
C PHE A 131 1.73 -4.11 -4.00
N GLU A 132 2.39 -5.26 -4.11
CA GLU A 132 3.35 -5.58 -5.16
C GLU A 132 2.68 -5.27 -6.50
N SER A 133 3.34 -4.45 -7.32
CA SER A 133 2.97 -4.36 -8.72
C SER A 133 3.16 -5.74 -9.33
N ASP A 134 2.24 -6.15 -10.20
CA ASP A 134 2.33 -7.42 -10.93
C ASP A 134 3.54 -7.34 -11.89
N SER A 135 4.75 -7.50 -11.36
CA SER A 135 6.03 -7.37 -12.05
C SER A 135 6.31 -8.65 -12.85
N ASN A 136 5.37 -8.99 -13.73
CA ASN A 136 5.66 -9.68 -14.98
C ASN A 136 5.39 -8.78 -16.20
N THR A 137 5.13 -7.49 -15.96
CA THR A 137 5.40 -6.44 -16.94
C THR A 137 6.62 -5.66 -16.46
N ASN A 138 7.70 -5.72 -17.24
CA ASN A 138 8.74 -4.71 -17.22
C ASN A 138 8.07 -3.33 -17.02
N PRO A 139 8.46 -2.49 -16.04
CA PRO A 139 7.92 -1.14 -15.85
C PRO A 139 8.44 -0.17 -16.93
N SER A 140 8.41 -0.64 -18.18
CA SER A 140 8.67 0.09 -19.40
C SER A 140 7.29 0.42 -20.01
N ARG A 141 6.97 1.70 -20.02
CA ARG A 141 5.86 2.37 -20.76
C ARG A 141 4.48 2.35 -20.09
N ASN A 142 4.31 3.24 -19.13
CA ASN A 142 3.23 4.22 -19.28
C ASN A 142 3.77 5.59 -18.85
N THR A 143 4.19 6.35 -19.86
CA THR A 143 4.90 7.63 -19.71
C THR A 143 4.00 8.74 -19.19
N GLU A 144 2.69 8.48 -19.03
CA GLU A 144 1.66 9.46 -18.67
C GLU A 144 0.58 8.85 -17.77
N TYR A 145 0.10 9.64 -16.82
CA TYR A 145 -1.01 9.38 -15.92
C TYR A 145 -2.13 10.38 -16.18
N ILE A 146 -3.38 9.93 -16.30
CA ILE A 146 -4.54 10.82 -16.46
C ILE A 146 -5.15 11.06 -15.08
N VAL A 147 -5.15 12.32 -14.66
CA VAL A 147 -5.68 12.76 -13.36
C VAL A 147 -7.17 12.46 -13.26
N LYS A 148 -7.57 11.80 -12.18
CA LYS A 148 -8.94 11.45 -11.85
C LYS A 148 -9.50 12.40 -10.79
N LYS A 149 -10.82 12.41 -10.66
CA LYS A 149 -11.50 13.18 -9.62
C LYS A 149 -10.98 12.76 -8.24
N GLY A 150 -10.44 13.72 -7.48
CA GLY A 150 -9.90 13.50 -6.15
C GLY A 150 -8.41 13.16 -6.08
N ASP A 151 -7.72 13.07 -7.21
CA ASP A 151 -6.27 12.91 -7.24
C ASP A 151 -5.54 14.17 -6.75
N THR A 152 -4.38 13.93 -6.13
CA THR A 152 -3.42 14.97 -5.77
C THR A 152 -2.03 14.61 -6.30
N LEU A 153 -1.17 15.61 -6.53
CA LEU A 153 0.23 15.36 -6.87
C LEU A 153 0.93 14.52 -5.80
N TYR A 154 0.54 14.67 -4.53
CA TYR A 154 1.03 13.81 -3.45
C TYR A 154 0.71 12.34 -3.71
N GLN A 155 -0.56 11.99 -3.91
CA GLN A 155 -0.98 10.60 -4.15
C GLN A 155 -0.33 10.02 -5.42
N ILE A 156 -0.27 10.81 -6.50
CA ILE A 156 0.36 10.40 -7.75
C ILE A 156 1.86 10.17 -7.52
N SER A 157 2.56 11.09 -6.85
CA SER A 157 3.99 10.93 -6.58
C SER A 157 4.28 9.68 -5.74
N ARG A 158 3.43 9.38 -4.75
CA ARG A 158 3.53 8.16 -3.93
C ARG A 158 3.28 6.91 -4.74
N LYS A 159 2.27 6.93 -5.62
CA LYS A 159 1.91 5.82 -6.51
C LYS A 159 3.02 5.48 -7.51
N TYR A 160 3.74 6.47 -8.00
CA TYR A 160 4.82 6.32 -8.97
C TYR A 160 6.21 6.41 -8.36
N GLU A 161 6.31 6.26 -7.03
CA GLU A 161 7.56 6.27 -6.26
C GLU A 161 8.47 7.48 -6.53
N THR A 162 7.89 8.62 -6.90
CA THR A 162 8.60 9.89 -7.13
C THR A 162 8.25 10.91 -6.05
N THR A 163 8.68 12.15 -6.22
CA THR A 163 8.35 13.27 -5.31
C THR A 163 7.47 14.28 -6.03
N ILE A 164 6.66 15.03 -5.27
CA ILE A 164 5.88 16.15 -5.81
C ILE A 164 6.79 17.10 -6.60
N LYS A 165 7.98 17.40 -6.08
CA LYS A 165 8.94 18.31 -6.71
C LYS A 165 9.40 17.81 -8.08
N VAL A 166 9.75 16.53 -8.17
CA VAL A 166 10.18 15.90 -9.44
C VAL A 166 9.02 15.82 -10.42
N LEU A 167 7.84 15.42 -9.94
CA LEU A 167 6.63 15.34 -10.75
C LEU A 167 6.22 16.70 -11.31
N ARG A 168 6.29 17.77 -10.50
CA ARG A 168 6.03 19.15 -10.93
C ARG A 168 7.03 19.65 -11.94
N ALA A 169 8.32 19.48 -11.66
CA ALA A 169 9.39 19.91 -12.56
C ALA A 169 9.29 19.21 -13.93
N PHE A 170 8.95 17.93 -13.95
CA PHE A 170 8.81 17.15 -15.18
C PHE A 170 7.57 17.51 -16.00
N ASN A 171 6.55 18.10 -15.37
CA ASN A 171 5.27 18.46 -15.97
C ASN A 171 5.04 19.97 -16.06
N GLN A 172 6.03 20.79 -15.72
CA GLN A 172 5.93 22.25 -15.74
C GLN A 172 4.74 22.78 -14.91
N ILE A 173 4.50 22.17 -13.74
CA ILE A 173 3.39 22.56 -12.84
C ILE A 173 3.87 23.61 -11.84
N GLU A 174 3.50 24.86 -12.10
CA GLU A 174 3.94 26.04 -11.34
C GLU A 174 3.23 26.17 -9.99
N ASN A 175 1.93 25.85 -9.91
CA ASN A 175 1.16 25.88 -8.65
C ASN A 175 1.47 24.66 -7.77
N GLN A 176 1.53 24.87 -6.45
CA GLN A 176 2.12 23.89 -5.53
C GLN A 176 1.41 22.53 -5.50
N ASP A 177 0.08 22.48 -5.75
CA ASP A 177 -0.71 21.23 -5.64
C ASP A 177 -1.90 21.10 -6.61
N ILE A 178 -2.09 22.03 -7.55
CA ILE A 178 -3.28 22.03 -8.41
C ILE A 178 -3.06 21.15 -9.65
N ILE A 179 -3.91 20.14 -9.79
CA ILE A 179 -4.06 19.32 -10.99
C ILE A 179 -5.54 19.18 -11.33
N ASN A 180 -5.87 19.19 -12.61
CA ASN A 180 -7.25 19.13 -13.09
C ASN A 180 -7.63 17.71 -13.53
N VAL A 181 -8.86 17.29 -13.29
CA VAL A 181 -9.37 16.01 -13.80
C VAL A 181 -9.22 15.98 -15.33
N GLY A 182 -8.70 14.87 -15.85
CA GLY A 182 -8.37 14.70 -17.27
C GLY A 182 -7.00 15.23 -17.67
N GLN A 183 -6.29 15.97 -16.79
CA GLN A 183 -4.92 16.41 -17.05
C GLN A 183 -3.99 15.21 -17.20
N LYS A 184 -3.17 15.21 -18.24
CA LYS A 184 -2.11 14.22 -18.42
C LYS A 184 -0.87 14.67 -17.66
N ILE A 185 -0.38 13.81 -16.78
CA ILE A 185 0.82 13.99 -15.97
C ILE A 185 1.84 12.98 -16.47
N LYS A 186 2.89 13.46 -17.14
CA LYS A 186 4.04 12.67 -17.51
C LYS A 186 4.70 12.10 -16.26
N ILE A 187 4.87 10.79 -16.21
CA ILE A 187 5.53 10.14 -15.09
C ILE A 187 7.01 10.03 -15.46
N PRO A 188 7.93 10.65 -14.70
CA PRO A 188 9.35 10.48 -14.95
C PRO A 188 9.68 9.00 -14.77
N SER A 189 10.08 8.34 -15.86
CA SER A 189 10.51 6.94 -15.86
C SER A 189 11.61 6.78 -14.81
N GLN A 190 11.60 5.66 -14.05
CA GLN A 190 12.54 5.36 -12.97
C GLN A 190 14.00 5.29 -13.47
N LYS A 191 14.61 6.43 -13.77
CA LYS A 191 16.04 6.57 -13.73
C LYS A 191 16.36 6.84 -12.27
N ALA A 192 16.81 5.79 -11.57
CA ALA A 192 17.22 5.89 -10.18
C ALA A 192 18.11 7.13 -10.02
N VAL A 193 17.68 8.03 -9.14
CA VAL A 193 18.42 9.25 -8.86
C VAL A 193 19.48 8.87 -7.84
N TYR A 194 20.73 9.14 -8.18
CA TYR A 194 21.86 8.85 -7.30
C TYR A 194 22.48 10.15 -6.79
N TYR A 195 22.91 10.11 -5.54
CA TYR A 195 23.66 11.17 -4.89
C TYR A 195 25.03 10.64 -4.44
N VAL A 196 26.09 11.41 -4.66
CA VAL A 196 27.42 11.11 -4.13
C VAL A 196 27.58 11.88 -2.83
N VAL A 197 27.71 11.14 -1.73
CA VAL A 197 27.85 11.67 -0.37
C VAL A 197 29.04 12.63 -0.29
N LYS A 198 28.86 13.79 0.31
CA LYS A 198 29.91 14.80 0.56
C LYS A 198 30.34 14.76 2.02
N LYS A 199 31.50 15.35 2.32
CA LYS A 199 32.00 15.50 3.69
C LYS A 199 30.97 16.26 4.54
N GLY A 200 30.58 15.67 5.67
CA GLY A 200 29.60 16.24 6.60
C GLY A 200 28.14 15.99 6.26
N ASP A 201 27.83 15.16 5.26
CA ASP A 201 26.46 14.73 5.00
C ASP A 201 25.96 13.70 6.00
N THR A 202 24.66 13.73 6.23
CA THR A 202 23.91 12.69 6.93
C THR A 202 22.81 12.15 6.01
N VAL A 203 22.44 10.87 6.16
CA VAL A 203 21.33 10.30 5.40
C VAL A 203 20.04 11.07 5.64
N SER A 204 19.81 11.58 6.86
CA SER A 204 18.65 12.43 7.17
C SER A 204 18.63 13.75 6.40
N ARG A 205 19.78 14.43 6.27
CA ARG A 205 19.88 15.69 5.50
C ARG A 205 19.73 15.43 4.00
N ILE A 206 20.36 14.37 3.51
CA ILE A 206 20.20 13.92 2.11
C ILE A 206 18.73 13.59 1.85
N ALA A 207 18.09 12.79 2.70
CA ALA A 207 16.68 12.44 2.58
C ALA A 207 15.78 13.69 2.51
N LYS A 208 16.00 14.67 3.39
CA LYS A 208 15.27 15.95 3.37
C LYS A 208 15.46 16.70 2.04
N ASN A 209 16.69 16.77 1.53
CA ASN A 209 17.02 17.45 0.27
C ASN A 209 16.38 16.77 -0.95
N PHE A 210 16.26 15.44 -0.91
CA PHE A 210 15.63 14.63 -1.95
C PHE A 210 14.16 14.33 -1.67
N HIS A 211 13.55 15.00 -0.68
CA HIS A 211 12.14 14.83 -0.28
C HIS A 211 11.72 13.35 -0.10
N THR A 212 12.62 12.55 0.47
CA THR A 212 12.41 11.14 0.86
C THR A 212 12.67 10.97 2.36
N SER A 213 12.66 9.74 2.88
CA SER A 213 13.02 9.45 4.26
C SER A 213 14.37 8.76 4.37
N ALA A 214 15.04 8.94 5.51
CA ALA A 214 16.27 8.20 5.80
C ALA A 214 16.04 6.68 5.74
N GLY A 215 14.85 6.22 6.17
CA GLY A 215 14.43 4.83 6.05
C GLY A 215 14.36 4.34 4.60
N LYS A 216 13.79 5.13 3.68
CA LYS A 216 13.77 4.77 2.25
C LYS A 216 15.16 4.71 1.64
N ILE A 217 16.03 5.68 1.95
CA ILE A 217 17.42 5.64 1.50
C ILE A 217 18.14 4.41 2.08
N LYS A 218 17.89 4.07 3.35
CA LYS A 218 18.40 2.87 3.98
C LYS A 218 18.00 1.62 3.21
N GLU A 219 16.72 1.48 2.90
CA GLU A 219 16.16 0.35 2.17
C GLU A 219 16.74 0.24 0.75
N TRP A 220 16.70 1.32 -0.02
CA TRP A 220 17.18 1.36 -1.41
C TRP A 220 18.67 1.04 -1.55
N ASN A 221 19.46 1.33 -0.53
CA ASN A 221 20.91 1.13 -0.53
C ASN A 221 21.37 0.02 0.41
N GLN A 222 20.43 -0.72 1.00
CA GLN A 222 20.70 -1.81 1.95
C GLN A 222 21.66 -1.37 3.08
N LEU A 223 21.53 -0.13 3.56
CA LEU A 223 22.40 0.40 4.60
C LEU A 223 22.06 -0.30 5.93
N LYS A 224 23.07 -0.91 6.56
CA LYS A 224 22.89 -1.49 7.91
C LYS A 224 22.61 -0.40 8.95
N ASN A 225 23.29 0.73 8.83
CA ASN A 225 23.11 1.91 9.66
C ASN A 225 23.11 3.18 8.78
N VAL A 226 22.12 4.05 8.98
CA VAL A 226 21.97 5.33 8.26
C VAL A 226 23.04 6.37 8.64
N ASP A 227 23.69 6.20 9.78
CA ASP A 227 24.76 7.10 10.24
C ASP A 227 26.14 6.70 9.69
N LYS A 228 26.24 5.53 9.05
CA LYS A 228 27.49 5.00 8.47
C LYS A 228 27.52 5.21 6.96
N ILE A 229 27.56 6.48 6.54
CA ILE A 229 27.82 6.86 5.15
C ILE A 229 29.16 7.58 5.04
N TYR A 230 29.83 7.43 3.89
CA TYR A 230 31.17 7.98 3.68
C TYR A 230 31.21 8.92 2.49
N PRO A 231 32.00 10.01 2.54
CA PRO A 231 32.22 10.86 1.36
C PRO A 231 32.65 10.05 0.14
N GLY A 232 32.07 10.33 -1.02
CA GLY A 232 32.28 9.57 -2.26
C GLY A 232 31.34 8.37 -2.43
N GLN A 233 30.62 7.94 -1.40
CA GLN A 233 29.64 6.85 -1.50
C GLN A 233 28.46 7.28 -2.37
N LYS A 234 28.12 6.45 -3.37
CA LYS A 234 26.95 6.67 -4.23
C LYS A 234 25.72 6.03 -3.59
N LEU A 235 24.70 6.84 -3.30
CA LEU A 235 23.43 6.42 -2.72
C LEU A 235 22.29 6.64 -3.72
N ARG A 236 21.41 5.65 -3.89
CA ARG A 236 20.10 5.81 -4.49
C ARG A 236 19.21 6.65 -3.56
N VAL A 237 18.68 7.73 -4.08
CA VAL A 237 17.88 8.72 -3.34
C VAL A 237 16.51 8.98 -4.00
N GLY A 238 16.24 8.33 -5.12
CA GLY A 238 14.96 8.34 -5.86
C GLY A 238 14.96 7.33 -6.99
#